data_AF-I1H966-F1
#
_entry.id   AF-I1H966-F1
#
_cell.length_a   1.000
_cell.length_b   1.000
_cell.length_c   1.000
_cell.angle_alpha   90.00
_cell.angle_beta   90.00
_cell.angle_gamma   90.00
#
_symmetry.space_group_name_H-M   'P 1'
#
loop_
_entity.id
_entity.type
_entity.pdbx_description
1 polymer ?
#
loop_
_entity_poly.entity_id
_entity_poly.type
_entity_poly.pdbx_seq_one_letter_code
_entity_poly.pdbx_strand_id
1 'polypeptide(L)'
;MATLNRILFPFLLAAFFAIAHAEESYTATAPASQPPPPPSPASPPPPPPMQAWTPVGDVNDMSIRQVGQFAVRIYALTMRVDLAFVGVVGGQTQPRVDGAGGFMYQLVVAVAGTGAKAPTYDALVWGVLGTRNWELRSFKPK
;
A
#
# COMPACT_ATOMS: atom_id res chain seq x y z
N MET A 1 14.45 28.40 -25.89
CA MET A 1 13.00 28.12 -25.97
C MET A 1 12.68 26.99 -25.00
N ALA A 2 12.11 27.32 -23.84
CA ALA A 2 11.41 26.38 -22.96
C ALA A 2 10.49 27.22 -22.08
N THR A 3 9.21 27.31 -22.46
CA THR A 3 8.19 28.00 -21.67
C THR A 3 7.61 26.98 -20.70
N LEU A 4 7.99 27.13 -19.43
CA LEU A 4 7.35 26.48 -18.30
C LEU A 4 6.09 27.30 -17.95
N ASN A 5 4.92 26.66 -18.00
CA ASN A 5 3.65 27.24 -17.57
C ASN A 5 2.95 26.18 -16.70
N ARG A 6 2.22 26.41 -15.62
CA ARG A 6 2.08 27.43 -14.54
C ARG A 6 0.85 26.92 -13.74
N ILE A 7 0.60 27.48 -12.55
CA ILE A 7 -0.68 27.50 -11.80
C ILE A 7 -0.88 26.25 -10.90
N LEU A 8 -1.17 26.33 -9.60
CA LEU A 8 -1.34 27.42 -8.63
C LEU A 8 -1.55 26.74 -7.26
N PHE A 9 -0.74 27.05 -6.25
CA PHE A 9 -1.10 26.83 -4.86
C PHE A 9 -0.84 28.14 -4.12
N PRO A 10 -1.88 28.92 -3.79
CA PRO A 10 -1.73 30.09 -2.94
C PRO A 10 -2.05 29.68 -1.50
N PHE A 11 -1.14 29.99 -0.57
CA PHE A 11 -1.43 30.56 0.75
C PHE A 11 -0.06 30.74 1.45
N LEU A 12 0.59 31.90 1.33
CA LEU A 12 0.40 33.12 2.14
C LEU A 12 0.72 32.82 3.62
N LEU A 13 1.99 32.90 4.03
CA LEU A 13 2.79 34.08 4.39
C LEU A 13 2.23 34.85 5.60
N ALA A 14 2.94 34.79 6.73
CA ALA A 14 3.21 35.94 7.58
C ALA A 14 4.39 35.65 8.51
N ALA A 15 5.54 36.24 8.20
CA ALA A 15 6.58 36.53 9.18
C ALA A 15 6.04 37.56 10.19
N PHE A 16 6.57 37.58 11.42
CA PHE A 16 7.36 38.71 11.93
C PHE A 16 7.46 38.77 13.47
N PHE A 17 8.62 39.30 13.87
CA PHE A 17 8.99 40.00 15.10
C PHE A 17 9.21 39.23 16.41
N ALA A 18 10.50 39.06 16.69
CA ALA A 18 11.08 39.02 18.02
C ALA A 18 10.76 40.31 18.82
N ILE A 19 10.46 40.16 20.11
CA ILE A 19 10.85 41.12 21.15
C ILE A 19 11.26 40.29 22.37
N ALA A 20 12.56 40.26 22.66
CA ALA A 20 13.05 39.96 23.99
C ALA A 20 12.69 41.16 24.88
N HIS A 21 11.88 40.93 25.91
CA HIS A 21 11.70 41.87 27.01
C HIS A 21 12.22 41.18 28.28
N ALA A 22 13.37 41.65 28.74
CA ALA A 22 13.92 41.37 30.04
C ALA A 22 13.36 42.39 31.05
N GLU A 23 12.96 41.86 32.23
CA GLU A 23 12.86 42.45 33.59
C GLU A 23 11.99 43.72 33.75
N GLU A 24 11.34 44.06 34.86
CA GLU A 24 11.44 43.82 36.31
C GLU A 24 9.96 43.83 36.83
N SER A 25 9.53 43.37 38.00
CA SER A 25 9.89 43.85 39.34
C SER A 25 8.98 43.18 40.41
N TYR A 26 9.56 42.93 41.59
CA TYR A 26 9.00 42.69 42.95
C TYR A 26 7.50 42.40 43.19
N THR A 27 7.19 41.30 43.87
CA THR A 27 6.65 41.25 45.26
C THR A 27 6.44 39.81 45.72
N ALA A 28 6.88 39.50 46.94
CA ALA A 28 6.73 38.19 47.57
C ALA A 28 5.26 37.89 47.89
N THR A 29 4.77 36.69 47.54
CA THR A 29 3.53 36.10 48.07
C THR A 29 3.58 34.57 47.97
N ALA A 30 3.58 33.91 49.14
CA ALA A 30 3.18 32.54 49.49
C ALA A 30 3.61 31.32 48.62
N PRO A 31 4.01 30.18 49.22
CA PRO A 31 4.21 28.94 48.47
C PRO A 31 2.84 28.45 47.96
N ALA A 32 2.60 28.63 46.66
CA ALA A 32 1.47 28.02 45.98
C ALA A 32 1.71 26.50 45.88
N SER A 33 0.77 25.71 46.39
CA SER A 33 0.71 24.27 46.20
C SER A 33 0.83 23.94 44.70
N GLN A 34 1.88 23.22 44.30
CA GLN A 34 2.01 22.76 42.92
C GLN A 34 0.80 21.89 42.55
N PRO A 35 0.15 22.11 41.39
CA PRO A 35 -0.89 21.21 40.90
C PRO A 35 -0.30 19.82 40.65
N PRO A 36 -1.10 18.74 40.80
CA PRO A 36 -0.63 17.38 40.59
C PRO A 36 -0.08 17.21 39.16
N PRO A 37 0.94 16.36 38.94
CA PRO A 37 1.45 16.11 37.62
C PRO A 37 0.33 15.57 36.72
N PRO A 38 0.32 15.91 35.41
CA PRO A 38 -0.66 15.39 34.48
C PRO A 38 -0.59 13.86 34.46
N PRO A 39 -1.72 13.16 34.26
CA PRO A 39 -1.72 11.71 34.12
C PRO A 39 -0.79 11.31 32.98
N SER A 40 0.01 10.26 33.19
CA SER A 40 0.85 9.71 32.12
C SER A 40 -0.03 9.36 30.91
N PRO A 41 0.41 9.67 29.67
CA PRO A 41 -0.35 9.31 28.48
C PRO A 41 -0.57 7.80 28.45
N ALA A 42 -1.82 7.39 28.23
CA ALA A 42 -2.17 6.00 28.05
C ALA A 42 -1.36 5.41 26.88
N SER A 43 -0.86 4.18 27.04
CA SER A 43 -0.18 3.49 25.95
C SER A 43 -1.11 3.40 24.73
N PRO A 44 -0.59 3.59 23.50
CA PRO A 44 -1.40 3.44 22.30
C PRO A 44 -1.97 2.01 22.22
N PRO A 45 -3.19 1.84 21.69
CA PRO A 45 -3.77 0.50 21.53
C PRO A 45 -2.86 -0.35 20.64
N PRO A 46 -2.80 -1.68 20.87
CA PRO A 46 -2.03 -2.58 20.02
C PRO A 46 -2.51 -2.48 18.57
N PRO A 47 -1.62 -2.64 17.58
CA PRO A 47 -2.02 -2.61 16.18
C PRO A 47 -3.04 -3.72 15.89
N PRO A 48 -3.99 -3.49 14.97
CA PRO A 48 -4.96 -4.51 14.59
C PRO A 48 -4.24 -5.77 14.07
N PRO A 49 -4.78 -6.97 14.32
CA PRO A 49 -4.17 -8.20 13.85
C PRO A 49 -4.06 -8.21 12.32
N MET A 50 -2.89 -8.58 11.80
CA MET A 50 -2.72 -8.81 10.37
C MET A 50 -3.65 -9.95 9.96
N GLN A 51 -4.53 -9.70 8.99
CA GLN A 51 -5.42 -10.74 8.46
C GLN A 51 -4.59 -11.85 7.81
N ALA A 52 -4.88 -13.11 8.12
CA ALA A 52 -4.11 -14.23 7.59
C ALA A 52 -4.40 -14.47 6.09
N TRP A 53 -3.43 -15.05 5.39
CA TRP A 53 -3.65 -15.57 4.05
C TRP A 53 -4.66 -16.73 4.08
N THR A 54 -5.62 -16.67 3.17
CA THR A 54 -6.66 -17.68 3.02
C THR A 54 -6.44 -18.43 1.70
N PRO A 55 -6.42 -19.78 1.69
CA PRO A 55 -6.31 -20.54 0.45
C PRO A 55 -7.45 -20.21 -0.53
N VAL A 56 -7.12 -20.17 -1.83
CA VAL A 56 -8.13 -20.06 -2.88
C VAL A 56 -8.96 -21.36 -2.90
N GLY A 57 -10.28 -21.23 -2.73
CA GLY A 57 -11.19 -22.38 -2.69
C GLY A 57 -11.42 -23.03 -4.06
N ASP A 58 -11.68 -22.22 -5.10
CA ASP A 58 -11.81 -22.67 -6.48
C ASP A 58 -10.88 -21.86 -7.40
N VAL A 59 -9.90 -22.53 -7.98
CA VAL A 59 -8.95 -21.93 -8.93
C VAL A 59 -9.57 -21.65 -10.30
N ASN A 60 -10.71 -22.26 -10.60
CA ASN A 60 -11.47 -22.04 -11.83
C ASN A 60 -12.48 -20.90 -11.73
N ASP A 61 -12.66 -20.31 -10.54
CA ASP A 61 -13.47 -19.12 -10.36
C ASP A 61 -13.03 -18.03 -11.36
N MET A 62 -14.01 -17.43 -12.05
CA MET A 62 -13.74 -16.47 -13.13
C MET A 62 -12.93 -15.26 -12.63
N SER A 63 -13.18 -14.79 -11.41
CA SER A 63 -12.44 -13.68 -10.80
C SER A 63 -10.99 -14.07 -10.53
N ILE A 64 -10.74 -15.29 -10.05
CA ILE A 64 -9.39 -15.81 -9.81
C ILE A 64 -8.63 -16.00 -11.13
N ARG A 65 -9.27 -16.57 -12.15
CA ARG A 65 -8.67 -16.70 -13.48
C ARG A 65 -8.37 -15.34 -14.10
N GLN A 66 -9.22 -14.34 -13.90
CA GLN A 66 -9.00 -12.99 -14.38
C GLN A 66 -7.72 -12.38 -13.77
N VAL A 67 -7.50 -12.56 -12.46
CA VAL A 67 -6.26 -12.11 -11.78
C VAL A 67 -5.03 -12.80 -12.38
N GLY A 68 -5.09 -14.12 -12.62
CA GLY A 68 -4.02 -14.86 -13.27
C GLY A 68 -3.73 -14.40 -14.70
N GLN A 69 -4.77 -14.14 -15.50
CA GLN A 69 -4.66 -13.61 -16.85
C GLN A 69 -4.00 -12.22 -16.87
N PHE A 70 -4.41 -11.34 -15.96
CA PHE A 70 -3.79 -10.04 -15.80
C PHE A 70 -2.30 -10.17 -15.50
N ALA A 71 -1.92 -11.01 -14.54
CA ALA A 71 -0.51 -11.20 -14.17
C ALA A 71 0.35 -11.62 -15.36
N VAL A 72 -0.09 -12.65 -16.09
CA VAL A 72 0.62 -13.14 -17.28
C VAL A 72 0.70 -12.08 -18.37
N ARG A 73 -0.41 -11.38 -18.64
CA ARG A 73 -0.45 -10.36 -19.70
C ARG A 73 0.46 -9.18 -19.40
N ILE A 74 0.44 -8.66 -18.18
CA ILE A 74 1.30 -7.54 -17.78
C ILE A 74 2.77 -7.96 -17.82
N TYR A 75 3.12 -9.15 -17.34
CA TYR A 75 4.49 -9.66 -17.42
C TYR A 75 4.97 -9.83 -18.87
N ALA A 76 4.18 -10.49 -19.71
CA ALA A 76 4.51 -10.73 -21.12
C ALA A 76 4.76 -9.41 -21.87
N LEU A 77 3.90 -8.40 -21.65
CA LEU A 77 4.04 -7.08 -22.24
C LEU A 77 5.28 -6.33 -21.71
N THR A 78 5.52 -6.40 -20.40
CA THR A 78 6.62 -5.68 -19.74
C THR A 78 7.98 -6.23 -20.16
N MET A 79 8.10 -7.56 -20.18
CA MET A 79 9.34 -8.25 -20.52
C MET A 79 9.51 -8.47 -22.03
N ARG A 80 8.46 -8.19 -22.83
CA ARG A 80 8.38 -8.43 -24.27
C ARG A 80 8.71 -9.88 -24.63
N VAL A 81 8.12 -10.82 -23.90
CA VAL A 81 8.29 -12.27 -24.11
C VAL A 81 6.97 -12.91 -24.54
N ASP A 82 7.06 -13.99 -25.30
CA ASP A 82 5.92 -14.83 -25.64
C ASP A 82 5.51 -15.69 -24.43
N LEU A 83 4.45 -15.27 -23.76
CA LEU A 83 3.87 -15.96 -22.61
C LEU A 83 2.34 -15.92 -22.68
N ALA A 84 1.71 -17.08 -22.55
CA ALA A 84 0.26 -17.24 -22.61
C ALA A 84 -0.27 -17.85 -21.30
N PHE A 85 -1.40 -17.33 -20.82
CA PHE A 85 -2.06 -17.86 -19.64
C PHE A 85 -2.78 -19.17 -19.98
N VAL A 86 -2.52 -20.22 -19.20
CA VAL A 86 -3.23 -21.50 -19.29
C VAL A 86 -4.30 -21.58 -18.19
N GLY A 87 -3.88 -21.40 -16.94
CA GLY A 87 -4.76 -21.54 -15.79
C GLY A 87 -4.12 -21.12 -14.48
N VAL A 88 -4.93 -21.08 -13.41
CA VAL A 88 -4.44 -21.00 -12.03
C VAL A 88 -4.43 -22.43 -11.49
N VAL A 89 -3.33 -22.84 -10.86
CA VAL A 89 -3.18 -24.20 -10.30
C VAL A 89 -3.24 -24.21 -8.77
N GLY A 90 -3.18 -23.04 -8.14
CA GLY A 90 -3.31 -22.86 -6.71
C GLY A 90 -3.09 -21.42 -6.31
N GLY A 91 -3.27 -21.10 -5.03
CA GLY A 91 -2.97 -19.78 -4.52
C GLY A 91 -3.64 -19.47 -3.20
N GLN A 92 -3.42 -18.23 -2.75
CA GLN A 92 -3.91 -17.69 -1.51
C GLN A 92 -4.32 -16.23 -1.71
N THR A 93 -5.25 -15.73 -0.90
CA THR A 93 -5.67 -14.34 -0.89
C THR A 93 -5.60 -13.74 0.51
N GLN A 94 -5.42 -12.43 0.58
CA GLN A 94 -5.42 -11.69 1.83
C GLN A 94 -6.07 -10.33 1.58
N PRO A 95 -7.06 -9.89 2.38
CA PRO A 95 -7.59 -8.55 2.23
C PRO A 95 -6.52 -7.50 2.58
N ARG A 96 -6.54 -6.38 1.88
CA ARG A 96 -5.59 -5.30 2.13
C ARG A 96 -6.10 -4.37 3.23
N VAL A 97 -5.27 -4.15 4.26
CA VAL A 97 -5.66 -3.48 5.52
C VAL A 97 -5.32 -1.98 5.54
N ASP A 98 -4.67 -1.43 4.50
CA ASP A 98 -4.13 -0.05 4.47
C ASP A 98 -5.10 1.01 3.90
N GLY A 99 -6.40 0.70 3.80
CA GLY A 99 -7.42 1.65 3.35
C GLY A 99 -7.57 1.79 1.83
N ALA A 100 -6.64 1.27 1.02
CA ALA A 100 -6.79 1.21 -0.44
C ALA A 100 -7.83 0.16 -0.89
N GLY A 101 -8.24 -0.73 0.03
CA GLY A 101 -9.15 -1.83 -0.24
C GLY A 101 -8.57 -2.90 -1.17
N GLY A 102 -9.44 -3.81 -1.60
CA GLY A 102 -9.07 -4.94 -2.46
C GLY A 102 -8.34 -6.06 -1.73
N PHE A 103 -7.71 -6.91 -2.53
CA PHE A 103 -7.03 -8.12 -2.06
C PHE A 103 -5.64 -8.22 -2.64
N MET A 104 -4.76 -8.84 -1.87
CA MET A 104 -3.53 -9.44 -2.34
C MET A 104 -3.82 -10.86 -2.77
N TYR A 105 -3.36 -11.22 -3.97
CA TYR A 105 -3.48 -12.54 -4.56
C TYR A 105 -2.07 -13.10 -4.78
N GLN A 106 -1.74 -14.19 -4.09
CA GLN A 106 -0.54 -14.96 -4.32
C GLN A 106 -0.94 -16.24 -5.05
N LEU A 107 -0.84 -16.23 -6.38
CA LEU A 107 -1.29 -17.32 -7.24
C LEU A 107 -0.12 -18.10 -7.81
N VAL A 108 -0.31 -19.41 -8.00
CA VAL A 108 0.52 -20.21 -8.88
C VAL A 108 -0.20 -20.31 -10.22
N VAL A 109 0.41 -19.77 -11.28
CA VAL A 109 -0.18 -19.75 -12.63
C VAL A 109 0.57 -20.69 -13.56
N ALA A 110 -0.16 -21.52 -14.29
CA ALA A 110 0.36 -22.29 -15.39
C ALA A 110 0.41 -21.42 -16.65
N VAL A 111 1.53 -21.51 -17.37
CA VAL A 111 1.76 -20.72 -18.58
C VAL A 111 2.25 -21.60 -19.72
N ALA A 112 2.09 -21.11 -20.94
CA ALA A 112 2.68 -21.65 -22.15
C ALA A 112 3.40 -20.54 -22.91
N GLY A 113 4.05 -20.88 -24.03
CA GLY A 113 4.76 -19.94 -24.89
C GLY A 113 6.26 -20.17 -24.90
N THR A 114 6.89 -19.73 -25.97
CA THR A 114 8.33 -19.92 -26.22
C THR A 114 9.22 -19.09 -25.29
N GLY A 115 8.67 -18.06 -24.66
CA GLY A 115 9.34 -17.25 -23.65
C GLY A 115 9.23 -17.78 -22.21
N ALA A 116 8.52 -18.89 -22.00
CA ALA A 116 8.38 -19.49 -20.68
C ALA A 116 9.71 -20.08 -20.19
N LYS A 117 10.10 -19.72 -18.96
CA LYS A 117 11.28 -20.26 -18.26
C LYS A 117 10.94 -21.45 -17.37
N ALA A 118 9.66 -21.64 -17.06
CA ALA A 118 9.10 -22.71 -16.26
C ALA A 118 7.64 -22.96 -16.69
N PRO A 119 7.07 -24.15 -16.43
CA PRO A 119 5.65 -24.41 -16.70
C PRO A 119 4.72 -23.62 -15.79
N THR A 120 5.18 -23.23 -14.60
CA THR A 120 4.41 -22.49 -13.60
C THR A 120 5.19 -21.33 -13.00
N TYR A 121 4.46 -20.30 -12.58
CA TYR A 121 5.02 -19.09 -11.97
C TYR A 121 4.27 -18.73 -10.68
N ASP A 122 5.00 -18.26 -9.68
CA ASP A 122 4.45 -17.56 -8.53
C ASP A 122 4.18 -16.10 -8.91
N ALA A 123 2.91 -15.71 -8.86
CA ALA A 123 2.42 -14.37 -9.18
C ALA A 123 1.85 -13.70 -7.92
N LEU A 124 2.32 -12.48 -7.63
CA LEU A 124 1.76 -11.64 -6.57
C LEU A 124 1.09 -10.42 -7.21
N VAL A 125 -0.21 -10.28 -7.00
CA VAL A 125 -1.04 -9.21 -7.58
C VAL A 125 -1.85 -8.54 -6.51
N TRP A 126 -1.88 -7.21 -6.48
CA TRP A 126 -2.92 -6.47 -5.77
C TRP A 126 -4.04 -6.10 -6.73
N GLY A 127 -5.29 -6.20 -6.30
CA GLY A 127 -6.40 -5.73 -7.13
C GLY A 127 -7.75 -5.67 -6.41
N VAL A 128 -8.65 -4.89 -7.00
CA VAL A 128 -10.05 -4.76 -6.60
C VAL A 128 -10.93 -5.38 -7.69
N LEU A 129 -11.63 -6.47 -7.38
CA LEU A 129 -12.51 -7.16 -8.35
C LEU A 129 -13.59 -6.23 -8.89
N GLY A 130 -13.97 -6.42 -10.16
CA GLY A 130 -14.94 -5.56 -10.86
C GLY A 130 -14.41 -4.20 -11.29
N THR A 131 -13.12 -3.90 -11.06
CA THR A 131 -12.49 -2.63 -11.45
C THR A 131 -11.24 -2.87 -12.31
N ARG A 132 -10.56 -1.77 -12.71
CA ARG A 132 -9.25 -1.81 -13.39
C ARG A 132 -8.07 -1.54 -12.45
N ASN A 133 -8.30 -1.40 -11.15
CA ASN A 133 -7.30 -0.95 -10.17
C ASN A 133 -6.42 -2.10 -9.69
N TRP A 134 -5.58 -2.61 -10.59
CA TRP A 134 -4.80 -3.83 -10.38
C TRP A 134 -3.32 -3.57 -10.63
N GLU A 135 -2.46 -4.24 -9.89
CA GLU A 135 -1.02 -4.04 -9.95
C GLU A 135 -0.28 -5.36 -9.78
N LEU A 136 0.57 -5.69 -10.76
CA LEU A 136 1.49 -6.81 -10.65
C LEU A 136 2.64 -6.40 -9.72
N ARG A 137 2.81 -7.12 -8.60
CA ARG A 137 3.85 -6.88 -7.61
C ARG A 137 5.07 -7.76 -7.83
N SER A 138 4.84 -9.03 -8.20
CA SER A 138 5.94 -9.92 -8.60
C SER A 138 5.44 -11.04 -9.50
N PHE A 139 6.34 -11.57 -10.33
CA PHE A 139 6.08 -12.71 -11.21
C PHE A 139 7.38 -13.50 -11.39
N LYS A 140 7.48 -14.69 -10.80
CA LYS A 140 8.71 -15.47 -10.71
C LYS A 140 8.49 -16.92 -11.14
N PRO A 141 9.40 -17.55 -11.90
CA PRO A 141 9.34 -18.98 -12.17
C PRO A 141 9.29 -19.77 -10.85
N LYS A 142 8.49 -20.84 -10.82
CA LYS A 142 8.34 -21.75 -9.68
C LYS A 142 9.09 -23.05 -9.92
#